data_AF-A0A7C6PZ69-F1
#
_entry.id   AF-A0A7C6PZ69-F1
#
_cell.length_a   1.000
_cell.length_b   1.000
_cell.length_c   1.000
_cell.angle_alpha   90.00
_cell.angle_beta   90.00
_cell.angle_gamma   90.00
#
_symmetry.space_group_name_H-M   'P 1'
#
loop_
_entity.id
_entity.type
_entity.pdbx_description
1 polymer ?
#
loop_
_entity_poly.entity_id
_entity_poly.type
_entity_poly.pdbx_seq_one_letter_code
_entity_poly.pdbx_strand_id
1 'polypeptide(L)'
;TYAGEGIPTEEWDLKGLLEQLEQYFLTPGDLATEELASLGREEIKARLKQIAYRRYEERENTLGSDQMRQLEKLIMLRVVDSKWMDHLDAMDDLRQGVGLRAFGHRDPLLEYKFEAYEMFQDMINSIQEDTVRYIYRVQIAGTPSEPPKEREMYAGTPEAKKPVRNREKLGRNDPCPCGSGKKYKKCCGK
;
A
#
# COMPACT_ATOMS: atom_id res chain seq x y z
N THR A 1 -2.12 -23.09 20.11
CA THR A 1 -1.39 -21.86 19.74
C THR A 1 -0.45 -21.50 20.88
N TYR A 2 0.78 -21.99 20.79
CA TYR A 2 1.96 -21.69 21.62
C TYR A 2 1.90 -21.89 23.15
N ALA A 3 0.90 -21.34 23.86
CA ALA A 3 0.67 -21.50 25.29
C ALA A 3 -0.84 -21.66 25.57
N GLY A 4 -1.39 -22.81 25.20
CA GLY A 4 -2.82 -23.12 25.27
C GLY A 4 -3.33 -23.36 26.70
N GLU A 5 -4.63 -23.16 26.92
CA GLU A 5 -5.26 -23.50 28.19
C GLU A 5 -5.22 -25.02 28.43
N GLY A 6 -4.76 -25.42 29.61
CA GLY A 6 -4.62 -26.84 29.97
C GLY A 6 -3.35 -27.52 29.47
N ILE A 7 -2.48 -26.82 28.72
CA ILE A 7 -1.16 -27.33 28.31
C ILE A 7 -0.13 -27.03 29.41
N PRO A 8 0.64 -28.03 29.90
CA PRO A 8 1.72 -27.80 30.85
C PRO A 8 2.71 -26.75 30.36
N THR A 9 3.27 -25.96 31.28
CA THR A 9 4.24 -24.89 30.96
C THR A 9 5.48 -25.39 30.21
N GLU A 10 5.85 -26.66 30.41
CA GLU A 10 6.99 -27.30 29.77
C GLU A 10 6.76 -27.59 28.27
N GLU A 11 5.50 -27.67 27.84
CA GLU A 11 5.12 -27.93 26.45
C GLU A 11 4.84 -26.63 25.66
N TRP A 12 5.07 -25.47 26.28
CA TRP A 12 4.84 -24.18 25.61
C TRP A 12 5.90 -23.90 24.55
N ASP A 13 5.46 -23.60 23.34
CA ASP A 13 6.31 -23.13 22.25
C ASP A 13 6.49 -21.60 22.35
N LEU A 14 7.28 -21.18 23.34
CA LEU A 14 7.59 -19.77 23.60
C LEU A 14 8.41 -19.14 22.48
N LYS A 15 9.23 -19.95 21.80
CA LYS A 15 10.03 -19.49 20.67
C LYS A 15 9.12 -19.12 19.48
N GLY A 16 8.23 -20.04 19.09
CA GLY A 16 7.26 -19.78 18.03
C GLY A 16 6.32 -18.62 18.36
N LEU A 17 5.96 -18.43 19.64
CA LEU A 17 5.21 -17.26 20.08
C LEU A 17 5.97 -15.96 19.78
N LEU A 18 7.25 -15.88 20.16
CA LEU A 18 8.06 -14.67 19.94
C LEU A 18 8.26 -14.40 18.45
N GLU A 19 8.63 -15.42 17.66
CA GLU A 19 8.80 -15.32 16.21
C GLU A 19 7.52 -14.84 15.51
N GLN A 20 6.36 -15.31 15.95
CA GLN A 20 5.07 -14.86 15.41
C GLN A 20 4.79 -13.40 15.82
N LEU A 21 5.05 -13.03 17.07
CA LEU A 21 4.82 -11.69 17.60
C LEU A 21 5.79 -10.63 17.05
N GLU A 22 6.96 -11.06 16.56
CA GLU A 22 7.86 -10.20 15.79
C GLU A 22 7.14 -9.62 14.57
N GLN A 23 6.32 -10.37 13.85
CA GLN A 23 5.59 -9.85 12.69
C GLN A 23 4.69 -8.65 13.02
N TYR A 24 4.27 -8.52 14.28
CA TYR A 24 3.39 -7.47 14.76
C TYR A 24 4.18 -6.33 15.39
N PHE A 25 4.55 -6.48 16.66
CA PHE A 25 5.09 -5.40 17.45
C PHE A 25 6.44 -5.72 18.08
N LEU A 26 6.89 -6.98 18.14
CA LEU A 26 8.20 -7.30 18.71
C LEU A 26 9.35 -7.00 17.73
N THR A 27 10.50 -6.65 18.29
CA THR A 27 11.79 -6.67 17.59
C THR A 27 12.66 -7.78 18.16
N PRO A 28 13.54 -8.39 17.34
CA PRO A 28 14.46 -9.41 17.82
C PRO A 28 15.26 -8.92 19.03
N GLY A 29 15.19 -9.66 20.13
CA GLY A 29 15.91 -9.34 21.38
C GLY A 29 15.11 -8.58 22.45
N ASP A 30 13.83 -8.26 22.24
CA ASP A 30 12.99 -7.65 23.29
C ASP A 30 12.73 -8.56 24.50
N LEU A 31 12.79 -9.86 24.22
CA LEU A 31 12.37 -10.93 25.08
C LEU A 31 13.25 -12.13 24.85
N ALA A 32 13.82 -12.65 25.92
CA ALA A 32 14.44 -13.96 25.93
C ALA A 32 13.41 -15.02 26.30
N THR A 33 13.53 -16.21 25.71
CA THR A 33 12.64 -17.35 26.01
C THR A 33 12.71 -17.76 27.47
N GLU A 34 13.88 -17.60 28.09
CA GLU A 34 14.15 -17.95 29.48
C GLU A 34 13.38 -17.04 30.45
N GLU A 35 13.23 -15.75 30.09
CA GLU A 35 12.43 -14.81 30.89
C GLU A 35 10.96 -15.23 30.91
N LEU A 36 10.42 -15.67 29.78
CA LEU A 36 9.03 -16.10 29.66
C LEU A 36 8.78 -17.46 30.32
N ALA A 37 9.76 -18.36 30.30
CA ALA A 37 9.63 -19.70 30.89
C ALA A 37 9.37 -19.67 32.41
N SER A 38 9.82 -18.61 33.10
CA SER A 38 9.59 -18.41 34.54
C SER A 38 8.22 -17.84 34.90
N LEU A 39 7.42 -17.42 33.90
CA LEU A 39 6.20 -16.65 34.10
C LEU A 39 4.94 -17.46 33.82
N GLY A 40 3.86 -17.11 34.51
CA GLY A 40 2.52 -17.62 34.20
C GLY A 40 1.94 -17.00 32.93
N ARG A 41 0.93 -17.65 32.32
CA ARG A 41 0.30 -17.21 31.06
C ARG A 41 -0.22 -15.76 31.12
N GLU A 42 -0.87 -15.39 32.22
CA GLU A 42 -1.39 -14.03 32.39
C GLU A 42 -0.27 -12.99 32.55
N GLU A 43 0.84 -13.37 33.17
CA GLU A 43 2.02 -12.51 33.31
C GLU A 43 2.72 -12.32 31.96
N ILE A 44 2.89 -13.39 31.18
CA ILE A 44 3.39 -13.34 29.80
C ILE A 44 2.52 -12.38 28.98
N LYS A 45 1.20 -12.55 29.03
CA LYS A 45 0.24 -11.69 28.32
C LYS A 45 0.35 -10.23 28.76
N ALA A 46 0.49 -9.97 30.06
CA ALA A 46 0.66 -8.62 30.59
C ALA A 46 1.98 -7.98 30.11
N ARG A 47 3.09 -8.72 30.16
CA ARG A 47 4.40 -8.23 29.71
C ARG A 47 4.40 -7.93 28.22
N LEU A 48 3.81 -8.81 27.40
CA LEU A 48 3.66 -8.58 25.95
C LEU A 48 2.81 -7.35 25.65
N LYS A 49 1.68 -7.16 26.34
CA LYS A 49 0.85 -5.95 26.20
C LYS A 49 1.59 -4.69 26.57
N GLN A 50 2.39 -4.72 27.65
CA GLN A 50 3.18 -3.57 28.06
C GLN A 50 4.18 -3.15 26.98
N ILE A 51 4.86 -4.11 26.35
CA ILE A 51 5.79 -3.83 25.23
C ILE A 51 5.03 -3.22 24.04
N ALA A 52 3.87 -3.79 23.69
CA ALA A 52 3.05 -3.29 22.60
C ALA A 52 2.62 -1.83 22.84
N TYR A 53 2.04 -1.53 24.01
CA TYR A 53 1.60 -0.17 24.35
C TYR A 53 2.76 0.82 24.35
N ARG A 54 3.90 0.48 24.95
CA ARG A 54 5.08 1.34 24.93
C ARG A 54 5.51 1.68 23.51
N ARG A 55 5.55 0.70 22.60
CA ARG A 55 5.91 0.95 21.20
C ARG A 55 4.90 1.80 20.45
N TYR A 56 3.63 1.57 20.74
CA TYR A 56 2.56 2.39 20.18
C TYR A 56 2.69 3.84 20.64
N GLU A 57 2.99 4.08 21.92
CA GLU A 57 3.27 5.42 22.46
C GLU A 57 4.51 6.05 21.84
N GLU A 58 5.63 5.32 21.74
CA GLU A 58 6.84 5.78 21.05
C GLU A 58 6.51 6.22 19.61
N ARG A 59 5.71 5.43 18.92
CA ARG A 59 5.26 5.71 17.57
C ARG A 59 4.36 6.95 17.50
N GLU A 60 3.35 7.07 18.37
CA GLU A 60 2.49 8.26 18.45
C GLU A 60 3.31 9.53 18.76
N ASN A 61 4.32 9.44 19.63
CA ASN A 61 5.22 10.55 19.92
C ASN A 61 6.08 10.96 18.71
N THR A 62 6.51 10.01 17.87
CA THR A 62 7.29 10.32 16.66
C THR A 62 6.46 10.94 15.53
N LEU A 63 5.19 10.54 15.40
CA LEU A 63 4.28 10.97 14.33
C LEU A 63 3.43 12.19 14.70
N GLY A 64 3.15 12.36 15.99
CA GLY A 64 2.13 13.26 16.48
C GLY A 64 0.74 12.63 16.47
N SER A 65 -0.09 13.01 17.46
CA SER A 65 -1.40 12.38 17.69
C SER A 65 -2.32 12.47 16.47
N ASP A 66 -2.43 13.64 15.83
CA ASP A 66 -3.33 13.84 14.69
C ASP A 66 -3.00 12.92 13.51
N GLN A 67 -1.72 12.80 13.15
CA GLN A 67 -1.28 11.91 12.07
C GLN A 67 -1.48 10.44 12.46
N MET A 68 -1.29 10.09 13.73
CA MET A 68 -1.53 8.73 14.21
C MET A 68 -3.01 8.33 14.11
N ARG A 69 -3.94 9.21 14.50
CA ARG A 69 -5.39 8.96 14.35
C ARG A 69 -5.81 8.82 12.89
N GLN A 70 -5.23 9.64 12.00
CA GLN A 70 -5.47 9.51 10.55
C GLN A 70 -4.94 8.19 10.02
N LEU A 71 -3.75 7.76 10.45
CA LEU A 71 -3.16 6.48 10.06
C LEU A 71 -4.04 5.31 10.53
N GLU A 72 -4.48 5.31 11.78
CA GLU A 72 -5.39 4.28 12.34
C GLU A 72 -6.66 4.16 11.52
N LYS A 73 -7.31 5.29 11.24
CA LYS A 73 -8.55 5.32 10.46
C LYS A 73 -8.32 4.78 9.05
N LEU A 74 -7.24 5.19 8.40
CA LEU A 74 -6.90 4.74 7.05
C LEU A 74 -6.64 3.24 7.02
N ILE A 75 -5.84 2.72 7.95
CA ILE A 75 -5.53 1.29 8.06
C ILE A 75 -6.81 0.50 8.32
N MET A 76 -7.60 0.90 9.32
CA MET A 76 -8.85 0.21 9.69
C MET A 76 -9.81 0.14 8.50
N LEU A 77 -10.06 1.26 7.82
CA LEU A 77 -10.95 1.28 6.65
C LEU A 77 -10.43 0.37 5.54
N ARG A 78 -9.14 0.46 5.21
CA ARG A 78 -8.55 -0.35 4.14
C ARG A 78 -8.61 -1.85 4.44
N VAL A 79 -8.33 -2.25 5.69
CA VAL A 79 -8.34 -3.65 6.10
C VAL A 79 -9.77 -4.18 6.10
N VAL A 80 -10.72 -3.44 6.69
CA VAL A 80 -12.14 -3.83 6.70
C VAL A 80 -12.68 -3.98 5.28
N ASP A 81 -12.45 -2.98 4.41
CA ASP A 81 -12.96 -3.00 3.03
C ASP A 81 -12.41 -4.22 2.26
N SER A 82 -11.10 -4.49 2.38
CA SER A 82 -10.48 -5.64 1.72
C SER A 82 -11.04 -6.96 2.23
N LYS A 83 -11.09 -7.17 3.55
CA LYS A 83 -11.54 -8.43 4.15
C LYS A 83 -13.03 -8.66 3.93
N TRP A 84 -13.84 -7.60 3.92
CA TRP A 84 -15.26 -7.68 3.62
C TRP A 84 -15.51 -8.07 2.17
N MET A 85 -14.76 -7.50 1.22
CA MET A 85 -14.85 -7.89 -0.19
C MET A 85 -14.51 -9.37 -0.37
N ASP A 86 -13.39 -9.83 0.19
CA ASP A 86 -12.98 -11.24 0.15
C ASP A 86 -14.05 -12.16 0.78
N HIS A 87 -14.68 -11.72 1.87
CA HIS A 87 -15.74 -12.46 2.54
C HIS A 87 -17.03 -12.54 1.71
N LEU A 88 -17.43 -11.48 1.02
CA LEU A 88 -18.59 -11.50 0.14
C LEU A 88 -18.42 -12.51 -1.00
N ASP A 89 -17.24 -12.52 -1.64
CA ASP A 89 -16.92 -13.49 -2.70
C ASP A 89 -16.99 -14.92 -2.15
N ALA A 90 -16.37 -15.17 -0.98
CA ALA A 90 -16.39 -16.49 -0.35
C ALA A 90 -17.81 -16.93 0.07
N MET A 91 -18.66 -15.99 0.48
CA MET A 91 -20.07 -16.25 0.80
C MET A 91 -20.90 -16.60 -0.43
N ASP A 92 -20.62 -15.98 -1.58
CA ASP A 92 -21.26 -16.33 -2.84
C ASP A 92 -20.86 -17.73 -3.33
N ASP A 93 -19.58 -18.11 -3.18
CA ASP A 93 -19.10 -19.46 -3.46
C ASP A 93 -19.76 -20.49 -2.53
N LEU A 94 -19.81 -20.21 -1.24
CA LEU A 94 -20.46 -21.07 -0.25
C LEU A 94 -21.94 -21.28 -0.61
N ARG A 95 -22.66 -20.21 -0.97
CA ARG A 95 -24.07 -20.26 -1.34
C ARG A 95 -24.31 -21.14 -2.58
N GLN A 96 -23.42 -21.08 -3.57
CA GLN A 96 -23.49 -21.95 -4.75
C GLN A 96 -23.19 -23.42 -4.41
N GLY A 97 -22.26 -23.67 -3.48
CA GLY A 97 -21.86 -25.02 -3.06
C GLY A 97 -22.90 -25.78 -2.22
N VAL A 98 -23.72 -25.07 -1.44
CA VAL A 98 -24.74 -25.69 -0.56
C VAL A 98 -25.78 -26.50 -1.34
N GLY A 99 -26.09 -26.12 -2.59
CA GLY A 99 -27.00 -26.87 -3.45
C GLY A 99 -26.53 -28.31 -3.74
N LEU A 100 -25.20 -28.54 -3.75
CA LEU A 100 -24.61 -29.87 -3.95
C LEU A 100 -24.57 -30.72 -2.66
N ARG A 101 -24.73 -30.11 -1.48
CA ARG A 101 -24.67 -30.77 -0.17
C ARG A 101 -26.02 -31.31 0.32
N ALA A 102 -27.12 -30.91 -0.34
CA ALA A 102 -28.47 -31.39 -0.05
C ALA A 102 -28.68 -32.91 -0.21
N PHE A 103 -27.72 -33.64 -0.78
CA PHE A 103 -27.75 -35.10 -0.89
C PHE A 103 -27.33 -35.83 0.40
N GLY A 104 -26.86 -35.12 1.45
CA GLY A 104 -26.18 -35.70 2.62
C GLY A 104 -26.99 -35.95 3.90
N HIS A 105 -28.32 -35.95 3.85
CA HIS A 105 -29.20 -36.12 5.04
C HIS A 105 -29.03 -35.08 6.18
N ARG A 106 -28.25 -34.01 5.97
CA ARG A 106 -28.16 -32.84 6.86
C ARG A 106 -28.90 -31.66 6.25
N ASP A 107 -29.46 -30.78 7.08
CA ASP A 107 -30.18 -29.59 6.63
C ASP A 107 -29.19 -28.59 5.99
N PRO A 108 -29.26 -28.35 4.66
CA PRO A 108 -28.32 -27.48 3.96
C PRO A 108 -28.31 -26.04 4.47
N LEU A 109 -29.47 -25.55 4.96
CA LEU A 109 -29.57 -24.20 5.50
C LEU A 109 -28.85 -24.09 6.85
N LEU A 110 -28.86 -25.16 7.64
CA LEU A 110 -28.18 -25.19 8.92
C LEU A 110 -26.66 -25.21 8.72
N GLU A 111 -26.16 -26.05 7.79
CA GLU A 111 -24.73 -26.10 7.46
C GLU A 111 -24.23 -24.76 6.91
N TYR A 112 -24.97 -24.15 5.98
CA TYR A 112 -24.67 -22.82 5.47
C TYR A 112 -24.49 -21.80 6.60
N LYS A 113 -25.40 -21.78 7.58
CA LYS A 113 -25.34 -20.83 8.68
C LYS A 113 -24.12 -21.05 9.57
N PHE A 114 -23.78 -22.30 9.86
CA PHE A 114 -22.60 -22.60 10.68
C PHE A 114 -21.30 -22.20 9.97
N GLU A 115 -21.13 -22.62 8.72
CA GLU A 115 -19.92 -22.30 7.95
C GLU A 115 -19.80 -20.80 7.68
N ALA A 116 -20.90 -20.13 7.33
CA ALA A 116 -20.92 -18.68 7.17
C ALA A 116 -20.53 -17.94 8.46
N TYR A 117 -20.97 -18.43 9.62
CA TYR A 117 -20.62 -17.85 10.90
C TYR A 117 -19.14 -18.04 11.23
N GLU A 118 -18.58 -19.23 10.99
CA GLU A 118 -17.14 -19.49 11.16
C GLU A 118 -16.31 -18.58 10.25
N MET A 119 -16.66 -18.48 8.96
CA MET A 119 -16.00 -17.58 8.01
C MET A 119 -16.08 -16.11 8.46
N PHE A 120 -17.20 -15.69 9.04
CA PHE A 120 -17.36 -14.33 9.56
C PHE A 120 -16.45 -14.08 10.77
N GLN A 121 -16.35 -15.04 11.71
CA GLN A 121 -15.42 -14.92 12.85
C GLN A 121 -13.97 -14.86 12.38
N ASP A 122 -13.59 -15.69 11.41
CA ASP A 122 -12.24 -15.70 10.83
C ASP A 122 -11.91 -14.38 10.12
N MET A 123 -12.89 -13.80 9.43
CA MET A 123 -12.76 -12.47 8.84
C MET A 123 -12.51 -11.40 9.93
N ILE A 124 -13.30 -11.40 11.01
CA ILE A 124 -13.13 -10.44 12.11
C ILE A 124 -11.76 -10.59 12.78
N ASN A 125 -11.31 -11.83 13.03
CA ASN A 125 -9.99 -12.11 13.59
C ASN A 125 -8.88 -11.60 12.66
N SER A 126 -9.01 -11.87 11.35
CA SER A 126 -8.06 -11.39 10.34
C SER A 126 -8.02 -9.87 10.25
N ILE A 127 -9.16 -9.18 10.40
CA ILE A 127 -9.21 -7.71 10.46
C ILE A 127 -8.42 -7.20 11.66
N GLN A 128 -8.59 -7.81 12.84
CA GLN A 128 -7.87 -7.43 14.05
C GLN A 128 -6.35 -7.64 13.90
N GLU A 129 -5.93 -8.81 13.43
CA GLU A 129 -4.52 -9.16 13.23
C GLU A 129 -3.84 -8.23 12.22
N ASP A 130 -4.47 -8.04 11.05
CA ASP A 130 -3.93 -7.20 9.98
C ASP A 130 -3.86 -5.74 10.41
N THR A 131 -4.88 -5.23 11.10
CA THR A 131 -4.90 -3.86 11.63
C THR A 131 -3.73 -3.62 12.58
N VAL A 132 -3.54 -4.52 13.55
CA VAL A 132 -2.42 -4.43 14.50
C VAL A 132 -1.09 -4.50 13.74
N ARG A 133 -0.92 -5.48 12.85
CA ARG A 133 0.31 -5.65 12.06
C ARG A 133 0.66 -4.38 11.28
N TYR A 134 -0.30 -3.81 10.56
CA TYR A 134 -0.05 -2.61 9.76
C TYR A 134 0.24 -1.37 10.60
N ILE A 135 -0.45 -1.19 11.74
CA ILE A 135 -0.19 -0.04 12.63
C ILE A 135 1.28 -0.01 13.06
N TYR A 136 1.87 -1.15 13.40
CA TYR A 136 3.28 -1.20 13.84
C TYR A 136 4.28 -1.21 12.68
N ARG A 137 3.94 -1.79 11.53
CA ARG A 137 4.90 -2.02 10.43
C ARG A 137 4.92 -0.95 9.35
N VAL A 138 3.82 -0.25 9.10
CA VAL A 138 3.77 0.76 8.04
C VAL A 138 4.78 1.87 8.34
N GLN A 139 5.59 2.24 7.36
CA GLN A 139 6.43 3.43 7.46
C GLN A 139 5.71 4.55 6.71
N ILE A 140 5.47 5.67 7.38
CA ILE A 140 5.00 6.87 6.70
C ILE A 140 6.22 7.46 6.03
N ALA A 141 6.29 7.35 4.71
CA ALA A 141 7.22 8.16 3.94
C ALA A 141 6.93 9.61 4.33
N GLY A 142 7.92 10.29 4.90
CA GLY A 142 7.78 11.67 5.34
C GLY A 142 7.08 12.49 4.26
N THR A 143 6.20 13.39 4.69
CA THR A 143 5.48 14.34 3.84
C THR A 143 6.29 14.65 2.59
N PRO A 144 5.75 14.48 1.37
CA PRO A 144 6.46 14.92 0.17
C PRO A 144 6.95 16.34 0.48
N SER A 145 8.26 16.53 0.54
CA SER A 145 8.84 17.87 0.50
C SER A 145 8.09 18.58 -0.61
N GLU A 146 7.56 19.78 -0.33
CA GLU A 146 6.77 20.59 -1.26
C GLU A 146 7.19 20.27 -2.70
N PRO A 147 6.26 19.89 -3.61
CA PRO A 147 6.62 19.65 -5.01
C PRO A 147 7.53 20.81 -5.41
N PRO A 148 8.75 20.55 -5.90
CA PRO A 148 9.78 21.57 -6.03
C PRO A 148 9.12 22.75 -6.70
N LYS A 149 8.97 23.86 -5.93
CA LYS A 149 8.19 25.04 -6.34
C LYS A 149 8.47 25.21 -7.80
N GLU A 150 7.46 24.92 -8.62
CA GLU A 150 7.55 25.00 -10.06
C GLU A 150 8.13 26.39 -10.28
N ARG A 151 9.40 26.46 -10.71
CA ARG A 151 10.04 27.74 -10.95
C ARG A 151 9.06 28.41 -11.88
N GLU A 152 8.45 29.50 -11.44
CA GLU A 152 7.57 30.31 -12.26
C GLU A 152 8.38 30.62 -13.51
N MET A 153 8.17 29.81 -14.54
CA MET A 153 8.77 29.98 -15.83
C MET A 153 7.95 31.11 -16.37
N TYR A 154 8.52 32.32 -16.22
CA TYR A 154 8.00 33.58 -16.74
C TYR A 154 7.09 33.32 -17.92
N ALA A 155 5.81 33.66 -17.77
CA ALA A 155 4.88 33.83 -18.86
C ALA A 155 5.36 35.00 -19.73
N GLY A 156 6.47 34.80 -20.43
CA GLY A 156 6.88 35.53 -21.60
C GLY A 156 6.49 34.68 -22.78
N THR A 157 5.40 35.07 -23.44
CA THR A 157 4.92 34.53 -24.72
C THR A 157 6.05 33.99 -25.60
N PRO A 158 5.98 32.75 -26.10
CA PRO A 158 6.90 32.32 -27.14
C PRO A 158 6.53 33.11 -28.40
N GLU A 159 7.28 34.18 -28.70
CA GLU A 159 7.29 34.75 -30.04
C GLU A 159 7.67 33.63 -31.00
N ALA A 160 6.67 33.16 -31.76
CA ALA A 160 6.85 32.21 -32.82
C ALA A 160 7.93 32.74 -33.77
N LYS A 161 9.11 32.11 -33.76
CA LYS A 161 10.13 32.35 -34.78
C LYS A 161 9.53 32.00 -36.14
N LYS A 162 9.08 33.03 -36.87
CA LYS A 162 8.58 32.89 -38.23
C LYS A 162 9.69 32.29 -39.10
N PRO A 163 9.42 31.26 -39.92
CA PRO A 163 10.44 30.70 -40.79
C PRO A 163 10.88 31.74 -41.82
N VAL A 164 12.18 32.01 -41.88
CA VAL A 164 12.80 32.94 -42.83
C VAL A 164 12.61 32.39 -44.24
N ARG A 165 11.69 32.98 -44.98
CA ARG A 165 11.40 32.63 -46.37
C ARG A 165 12.39 33.33 -47.31
N ASN A 166 13.64 32.91 -47.30
CA ASN A 166 14.64 33.45 -48.22
C ASN A 166 14.47 32.84 -49.62
N ARG A 167 13.79 33.54 -50.55
CA ARG A 167 13.94 33.37 -52.01
C ARG A 167 13.49 34.62 -52.78
N GLU A 168 14.38 35.59 -52.99
CA GLU A 168 14.30 36.40 -54.20
C GLU A 168 14.77 35.53 -55.37
N LYS A 169 13.82 34.93 -56.08
CA LYS A 169 14.14 34.22 -57.34
C LYS A 169 14.42 35.28 -58.40
N LEU A 170 15.70 35.50 -58.72
CA LEU A 170 16.13 36.26 -59.89
C LEU A 170 15.33 35.82 -61.12
N GLY A 171 14.56 36.74 -61.69
CA GLY A 171 13.69 36.50 -62.82
C GLY A 171 14.47 36.30 -64.12
N ARG A 172 13.93 35.49 -65.03
CA ARG A 172 14.58 35.13 -66.32
C ARG A 172 15.05 36.35 -67.14
N ASN A 173 14.39 37.50 -67.00
CA ASN A 173 14.69 38.73 -67.73
C ASN A 173 15.44 39.79 -66.90
N ASP A 174 15.74 39.53 -65.62
CA ASP A 174 16.41 40.50 -64.74
C ASP A 174 17.87 40.72 -65.15
N PRO A 175 18.50 41.84 -64.75
CA PRO A 175 19.92 42.06 -64.98
C PRO A 175 20.76 40.92 -64.41
N CYS A 176 21.71 40.42 -65.19
CA CYS A 176 22.52 39.29 -64.77
C CYS A 176 23.53 39.72 -63.68
N PRO A 177 23.59 39.03 -62.52
CA PRO A 177 24.42 39.45 -61.39
C PRO A 177 25.93 39.27 -61.61
N CYS A 178 26.37 38.66 -62.73
CA CYS A 178 27.79 38.51 -63.08
C CYS A 178 28.45 39.79 -63.62
N GLY A 179 27.72 40.91 -63.67
CA GLY A 179 28.26 42.20 -64.12
C GLY A 179 28.37 42.37 -65.64
N SER A 180 27.82 41.43 -66.43
CA SER A 180 27.92 41.46 -67.91
C SER A 180 27.01 42.50 -68.60
N GLY A 181 26.13 43.17 -67.85
CA GLY A 181 25.17 44.16 -68.37
C GLY A 181 24.01 43.58 -69.20
N LYS A 182 23.92 42.25 -69.38
CA LYS A 182 22.86 41.58 -70.15
C LYS A 182 21.78 40.97 -69.24
N LYS A 183 20.58 40.69 -69.78
CA LYS A 183 19.50 39.97 -69.06
C LYS A 183 19.90 38.52 -68.74
N TYR A 184 19.48 38.00 -67.58
CA TYR A 184 19.90 36.70 -67.02
C TYR A 184 19.79 35.54 -68.01
N LYS A 185 18.64 35.37 -68.70
CA LYS A 185 18.45 34.31 -69.73
C LYS A 185 19.42 34.35 -70.92
N LYS A 186 20.04 35.50 -71.19
CA LYS A 186 20.99 35.68 -72.31
C LYS A 186 22.45 35.60 -71.84
N CYS A 187 22.69 35.39 -70.55
CA CYS A 187 24.02 35.27 -69.97
C CYS A 187 24.13 33.99 -69.12
N CYS A 188 24.04 34.08 -67.79
CA CYS A 188 24.20 32.92 -66.89
C CYS A 188 22.96 32.01 -66.78
N GLY A 189 21.82 32.41 -67.34
CA GLY A 189 20.57 31.65 -67.33
C GLY A 189 20.24 30.93 -68.64
N LYS A 190 21.27 30.58 -69.43
CA LYS A 190 21.16 29.62 -70.53
C LYS A 190 21.33 28.20 -70.02
#